data_AF-A0A1Y6BCE0-F1
#
_entry.id   AF-A0A1Y6BCE0-F1
#
_cell.length_a   1.000
_cell.length_b   1.000
_cell.length_c   1.000
_cell.angle_alpha   90.00
_cell.angle_beta   90.00
_cell.angle_gamma   90.00
#
_symmetry.space_group_name_H-M   'P 1'
#
loop_
_entity.id
_entity.type
_entity.pdbx_description
1 polymer ?
#
loop_
_entity_poly.entity_id
_entity_poly.type
_entity_poly.pdbx_seq_one_letter_code
_entity_poly.pdbx_strand_id
1 'polypeptide(L)'
;MAGNWFPEDYKTFPFQEGDVLASQKEDEKYGLNKVLRIDKVMLKEGDSINIQGQIFTAPEDDFLLIISMSYGEADFATLDDAILAAKAGEWNVKMGHAPNRSPGAAAGQVLVGHQPVSDSELTGYNQWKELFETGKAGVF
;
A
#
# COMPACT_ATOMS: atom_id res chain seq x y z
N MET A 1 7.86 -6.54 22.96
CA MET A 1 8.52 -7.30 21.87
C MET A 1 7.44 -7.60 20.85
N ALA A 2 7.75 -7.56 19.56
CA ALA A 2 6.80 -8.04 18.55
C ALA A 2 6.72 -9.57 18.64
N GLY A 3 5.53 -10.14 18.43
CA GLY A 3 5.34 -11.58 18.28
C GLY A 3 6.01 -12.10 17.00
N ASN A 4 5.92 -13.41 16.78
CA ASN A 4 6.48 -14.13 15.63
C ASN A 4 5.38 -14.76 14.75
N TRP A 5 4.13 -14.32 14.90
CA TRP A 5 3.01 -14.84 14.14
C TRP A 5 3.02 -14.38 12.68
N PHE A 6 3.20 -13.08 12.43
CA PHE A 6 3.41 -12.57 11.09
C PHE A 6 4.86 -12.75 10.65
N PRO A 7 5.08 -13.19 9.40
CA PRO A 7 6.40 -13.18 8.77
C PRO A 7 7.07 -11.79 8.79
N GLU A 8 8.41 -11.75 8.80
CA GLU A 8 9.16 -10.49 8.91
C GLU A 8 8.92 -9.53 7.73
N ASP A 9 8.69 -10.06 6.52
CA ASP A 9 8.38 -9.28 5.34
C ASP A 9 7.03 -8.55 5.44
N TYR A 10 6.16 -8.90 6.39
CA TYR A 10 4.94 -8.16 6.72
C TYR A 10 5.21 -6.99 7.65
N LYS A 11 6.37 -6.96 8.32
CA LYS A 11 6.74 -5.98 9.36
C LYS A 11 7.67 -4.90 8.84
N THR A 12 8.22 -5.07 7.64
CA THR A 12 9.12 -4.13 6.98
C THR A 12 8.58 -3.73 5.62
N PHE A 13 8.76 -2.47 5.22
CA PHE A 13 8.43 -1.98 3.88
C PHE A 13 9.59 -1.11 3.38
N PRO A 14 10.10 -1.31 2.15
CA PRO A 14 11.34 -0.65 1.70
C PRO A 14 11.15 0.80 1.24
N PHE A 15 9.91 1.29 1.18
CA PHE A 15 9.56 2.64 0.74
C PHE A 15 8.94 3.43 1.90
N GLN A 16 8.77 4.74 1.70
CA GLN A 16 8.16 5.65 2.68
C GLN A 16 6.93 6.37 2.09
N GLU A 17 6.11 6.96 2.96
CA GLU A 17 4.97 7.79 2.54
C GLU A 17 5.44 8.92 1.63
N GLY A 18 4.73 9.13 0.53
CA GLY A 18 5.04 10.10 -0.51
C GLY A 18 5.94 9.57 -1.63
N ASP A 19 6.58 8.41 -1.46
CA ASP A 19 7.34 7.81 -2.56
C ASP A 19 6.45 7.51 -3.76
N VAL A 20 6.93 7.89 -4.95
CA VAL A 20 6.32 7.56 -6.23
C VAL A 20 7.11 6.42 -6.84
N LEU A 21 6.40 5.33 -7.13
CA LEU A 21 6.92 4.07 -7.61
C LEU A 21 6.42 3.83 -9.04
N ALA A 22 7.21 3.14 -9.85
CA ALA A 22 6.80 2.61 -11.14
C ALA A 22 6.73 1.08 -11.07
N SER A 23 5.70 0.51 -11.68
CA SER A 23 5.56 -0.94 -11.84
C SER A 23 5.25 -1.28 -13.29
N GLN A 24 5.86 -2.35 -13.81
CA GLN A 24 5.54 -2.85 -15.13
C GLN A 24 4.25 -3.69 -15.09
N LYS A 25 3.36 -3.46 -16.03
CA LYS A 25 2.12 -4.21 -16.25
C LYS A 25 2.34 -5.34 -17.25
N GLU A 26 1.35 -6.23 -17.37
CA GLU A 26 1.38 -7.38 -18.28
C GLU A 26 1.52 -6.98 -19.77
N ASP A 27 1.11 -5.77 -20.13
CA ASP A 27 1.23 -5.22 -21.49
C ASP A 27 2.56 -4.48 -21.74
N GLU A 28 3.58 -4.76 -20.91
CA GLU A 28 4.91 -4.14 -20.91
C GLU A 28 4.93 -2.64 -20.63
N LYS A 29 3.77 -2.00 -20.39
CA LYS A 29 3.69 -0.60 -19.99
C LYS A 29 3.97 -0.41 -18.51
N TYR A 30 4.28 0.82 -18.14
CA TYR A 30 4.58 1.22 -16.78
C TYR A 30 3.44 2.05 -16.22
N GLY A 31 2.96 1.69 -15.04
CA GLY A 31 2.06 2.51 -14.23
C GLY A 31 2.84 3.19 -13.11
N LEU A 32 2.42 4.40 -12.73
CA LEU A 32 2.91 5.06 -11.52
C LEU A 32 2.03 4.72 -10.34
N ASN A 33 2.61 4.59 -9.16
CA ASN A 33 1.91 4.36 -7.90
C ASN A 33 2.50 5.30 -6.85
N LYS A 34 1.73 5.77 -5.88
CA LYS A 34 2.27 6.56 -4.76
C LYS A 34 1.92 5.92 -3.43
N VAL A 35 2.90 5.81 -2.55
CA VAL A 35 2.69 5.35 -1.17
C VAL A 35 1.98 6.47 -0.41
N LEU A 36 0.75 6.23 0.00
CA LEU A 36 -0.04 7.23 0.72
C LEU A 36 0.11 7.09 2.23
N ARG A 37 0.07 5.85 2.73
CA ARG A 37 0.09 5.57 4.17
C ARG A 37 0.75 4.23 4.44
N ILE A 38 1.64 4.21 5.42
CA ILE A 38 2.21 2.98 5.98
C ILE A 38 1.65 2.86 7.39
N ASP A 39 0.59 2.07 7.55
CA ASP A 39 -0.08 1.88 8.82
C ASP A 39 0.44 0.65 9.56
N LYS A 40 0.82 0.83 10.82
CA LYS A 40 1.25 -0.26 11.70
C LYS A 40 0.04 -0.75 12.48
N VAL A 41 -0.51 -1.88 12.07
CA VAL A 41 -1.65 -2.49 12.77
C VAL A 41 -1.15 -3.48 13.81
N MET A 42 -1.37 -3.14 15.07
CA MET A 42 -1.14 -4.00 16.22
C MET A 42 -2.35 -4.91 16.42
N LEU A 43 -2.12 -6.20 16.61
CA LEU A 43 -3.13 -7.19 17.01
C LEU A 43 -2.76 -7.75 18.37
N LYS A 44 -3.76 -7.87 19.24
CA LYS A 44 -3.66 -8.59 20.51
C LYS A 44 -4.00 -10.05 20.33
N GLU A 45 -3.49 -10.90 21.22
CA GLU A 45 -3.95 -12.29 21.30
C GLU A 45 -5.50 -12.35 21.35
N GLY A 46 -6.08 -13.14 20.45
CA GLY A 46 -7.54 -13.26 20.28
C GLY A 46 -8.18 -12.28 19.30
N ASP A 47 -7.49 -11.20 18.89
CA ASP A 47 -7.99 -10.30 17.84
C ASP A 47 -8.10 -11.04 16.50
N SER A 48 -9.01 -10.60 15.64
CA SER A 48 -9.20 -11.19 14.32
C SER A 48 -8.98 -10.17 13.21
N ILE A 49 -8.34 -10.60 12.12
CA ILE A 49 -8.06 -9.80 10.93
C ILE A 49 -8.55 -10.52 9.67
N ASN A 50 -9.15 -9.79 8.74
CA ASN A 50 -9.53 -10.29 7.43
C ASN A 50 -8.40 -10.00 6.42
N ILE A 51 -7.80 -11.05 5.87
CA ILE A 51 -6.78 -10.97 4.82
C ILE A 51 -7.29 -11.77 3.62
N GLN A 52 -7.45 -11.11 2.47
CA GLN A 52 -7.93 -11.72 1.22
C GLN A 52 -9.26 -12.50 1.37
N GLY A 53 -10.16 -12.01 2.22
CA GLY A 53 -11.47 -12.64 2.48
C GLY A 53 -11.43 -13.77 3.51
N GLN A 54 -10.26 -14.10 4.05
CA GLN A 54 -10.09 -15.11 5.10
C GLN A 54 -9.86 -14.44 6.45
N ILE A 55 -10.55 -14.93 7.48
CA ILE A 55 -10.42 -14.42 8.85
C ILE A 55 -9.35 -15.23 9.57
N PHE A 56 -8.36 -14.53 10.11
CA PHE A 56 -7.29 -15.08 10.92
C PHE A 56 -7.40 -14.53 12.34
N THR A 57 -7.24 -15.39 13.34
CA THR A 57 -7.21 -14.99 14.76
C THR A 57 -5.78 -15.02 15.27
N ALA A 58 -5.37 -13.94 15.92
CA ALA A 58 -4.03 -13.76 16.45
C ALA A 58 -3.77 -14.73 17.63
N PRO A 59 -2.78 -15.62 17.53
CA PRO A 59 -2.41 -16.52 18.63
C PRO A 59 -1.54 -15.85 19.69
N GLU A 60 -1.01 -14.66 19.40
CA GLU A 60 -0.18 -13.85 20.28
C GLU A 60 -0.23 -12.38 19.86
N ASP A 61 0.24 -11.47 20.72
CA ASP A 61 0.43 -10.07 20.38
C ASP A 61 1.45 -9.92 19.24
N ASP A 62 1.02 -9.39 18.09
CA ASP A 62 1.92 -9.13 16.97
C ASP A 62 1.46 -7.92 16.15
N PHE A 63 2.15 -7.62 15.04
CA PHE A 63 1.76 -6.56 14.13
C PHE A 63 2.12 -6.89 12.68
N LEU A 64 1.46 -6.16 11.78
CA LEU A 64 1.80 -6.10 10.36
C LEU A 64 1.74 -4.65 9.87
N LEU A 65 2.45 -4.37 8.78
CA LEU A 65 2.33 -3.13 8.02
C LEU A 65 1.28 -3.30 6.93
N ILE A 66 0.36 -2.34 6.89
CA ILE A 66 -0.66 -2.18 5.85
C ILE A 66 -0.31 -0.94 5.05
N ILE A 67 -0.21 -1.12 3.74
CA ILE A 67 0.23 -0.09 2.81
C ILE A 67 -0.96 0.38 2.00
N SER A 68 -1.33 1.64 2.18
CA SER A 68 -2.24 2.31 1.26
C SER A 68 -1.44 2.96 0.15
N MET A 69 -1.85 2.67 -1.08
CA MET A 69 -1.25 3.23 -2.28
C MET A 69 -2.33 3.86 -3.14
N SER A 70 -1.92 4.84 -3.93
CA SER A 70 -2.69 5.34 -5.06
C SER A 70 -2.05 4.89 -6.35
N TYR A 71 -2.85 4.73 -7.41
CA TYR A 71 -2.39 4.26 -8.71
C TYR A 71 -2.59 5.35 -9.75
N GLY A 72 -1.70 5.42 -10.72
CA GLY A 72 -1.77 6.35 -11.84
C GLY A 72 -2.84 5.94 -12.84
N GLU A 73 -3.52 6.92 -13.42
CA GLU A 73 -4.48 6.68 -14.51
C GLU A 73 -3.77 6.38 -15.84
N ALA A 74 -2.60 6.97 -16.05
CA ALA A 74 -1.84 6.87 -17.28
C ALA A 74 -0.86 5.70 -17.26
N ASP A 75 -0.71 5.09 -18.43
CA ASP A 75 0.29 4.05 -18.69
C ASP A 75 1.35 4.60 -19.63
N PHE A 76 2.61 4.37 -19.27
CA PHE A 76 3.78 4.85 -19.99
C PHE A 76 4.41 3.71 -20.79
N ALA A 77 4.83 4.00 -22.03
CA ALA A 77 5.44 2.97 -22.88
C ALA A 77 6.82 2.53 -22.37
N THR A 78 7.53 3.42 -21.67
CA THR A 78 8.86 3.14 -21.13
C THR A 78 8.95 3.57 -19.66
N LEU A 79 9.91 3.00 -18.94
CA LEU A 79 10.23 3.42 -17.58
C LEU A 79 10.73 4.87 -17.53
N ASP A 80 11.50 5.29 -18.54
CA ASP A 80 12.04 6.66 -18.61
C ASP A 80 10.91 7.70 -18.72
N ASP A 81 9.87 7.41 -19.50
CA ASP A 81 8.69 8.27 -19.60
C ASP A 81 7.95 8.38 -18.25
N ALA A 82 7.80 7.26 -17.54
CA ALA A 82 7.20 7.24 -16.20
C ALA A 82 8.02 8.06 -15.19
N ILE A 83 9.35 7.95 -15.23
CA ILE A 83 10.27 8.74 -14.40
C ILE A 83 10.11 10.23 -14.70
N LEU A 84 10.03 10.62 -15.97
CA LEU A 84 9.85 12.01 -16.36
C LEU A 84 8.52 12.58 -15.86
N ALA A 85 7.42 11.82 -16.02
CA ALA A 85 6.11 12.23 -15.53
C ALA A 85 6.06 12.34 -14.00
N ALA A 86 6.65 11.39 -13.26
CA ALA A 86 6.74 11.43 -11.80
C ALA A 86 7.50 12.67 -11.31
N LYS A 87 8.62 13.02 -11.96
CA LYS A 87 9.44 14.21 -11.65
C LYS A 87 8.73 15.51 -11.97
N ALA A 88 7.99 15.57 -13.08
CA ALA A 88 7.21 16.73 -13.46
C ALA A 88 5.95 16.91 -12.59
N GLY A 89 5.50 15.85 -11.91
CA GLY A 89 4.22 15.82 -11.22
C GLY A 89 3.02 15.80 -12.17
N GLU A 90 3.25 15.40 -13.42
CA GLU A 90 2.26 15.36 -14.48
C GLU A 90 1.66 13.95 -14.60
N TRP A 91 1.07 13.47 -13.50
CA TRP A 91 0.37 12.19 -13.49
C TRP A 91 -0.88 12.27 -12.61
N ASN A 92 -1.98 11.72 -13.10
CA ASN A 92 -3.26 11.74 -12.40
C ASN A 92 -3.42 10.46 -11.59
N VAL A 93 -3.99 10.60 -10.40
CA VAL A 93 -4.23 9.51 -9.47
C VAL A 93 -5.65 8.95 -9.63
N LYS A 94 -5.76 7.65 -9.81
CA LYS A 94 -6.98 6.87 -9.60
C LYS A 94 -7.20 6.63 -8.11
N MET A 95 -8.30 7.17 -7.61
CA MET A 95 -8.72 7.01 -6.21
C MET A 95 -9.49 5.70 -6.00
N GLY A 96 -9.32 5.09 -4.82
CA GLY A 96 -10.19 4.01 -4.34
C GLY A 96 -9.61 2.60 -4.43
N HIS A 97 -8.55 2.32 -3.68
CA HIS A 97 -7.96 0.98 -3.60
C HIS A 97 -7.94 0.45 -2.17
N ALA A 98 -8.23 -0.84 -2.03
CA ALA A 98 -8.06 -1.56 -0.76
C ALA A 98 -6.54 -1.61 -0.45
N PRO A 99 -6.13 -1.27 0.78
CA PRO A 99 -4.75 -1.40 1.19
C PRO A 99 -4.22 -2.84 1.08
N ASN A 100 -2.93 -2.94 0.80
CA ASN A 100 -2.20 -4.20 0.63
C ASN A 100 -1.34 -4.49 1.87
N ARG A 101 -1.02 -5.76 2.07
CA ARG A 101 0.11 -6.14 2.94
C ARG A 101 1.43 -5.69 2.32
N SER A 102 2.43 -5.43 3.17
CA SER A 102 3.77 -5.00 2.76
C SER A 102 4.39 -5.77 1.58
N PRO A 103 4.48 -7.12 1.58
CA PRO A 103 5.12 -7.84 0.47
C PRO A 103 4.37 -7.66 -0.85
N GLY A 104 3.03 -7.59 -0.81
CA GLY A 104 2.21 -7.36 -2.00
C GLY A 104 2.35 -5.94 -2.54
N ALA A 105 2.48 -4.94 -1.66
CA ALA A 105 2.68 -3.55 -2.04
C ALA A 105 4.07 -3.28 -2.63
N ALA A 106 5.09 -4.02 -2.21
CA ALA A 106 6.48 -3.83 -2.67
C ALA A 106 6.80 -4.57 -3.98
N ALA A 107 6.08 -5.63 -4.30
CA ALA A 107 6.39 -6.50 -5.43
C ALA A 107 6.39 -5.75 -6.78
N GLY A 108 7.49 -5.85 -7.53
CA GLY A 108 7.62 -5.30 -8.88
C GLY A 108 7.69 -3.77 -8.96
N GLN A 109 7.88 -3.07 -7.82
CA GLN A 109 7.96 -1.63 -7.75
C GLN A 109 9.40 -1.11 -7.84
N VAL A 110 9.58 0.02 -8.51
CA VAL A 110 10.85 0.77 -8.60
C VAL A 110 10.60 2.21 -8.14
N LEU A 111 11.43 2.73 -7.22
CA LEU A 111 11.35 4.12 -6.79
C LEU A 111 11.74 5.07 -7.94
N VAL A 112 10.85 6.00 -8.30
CA VAL A 112 11.06 6.95 -9.41
C VAL A 112 10.92 8.42 -9.01
N GLY A 113 10.36 8.70 -7.84
CA GLY A 113 10.22 10.06 -7.33
C GLY A 113 9.68 10.11 -5.91
N HIS A 114 9.44 11.33 -5.43
CA HIS A 114 8.83 11.58 -4.13
C HIS A 114 7.97 12.84 -4.20
N GLN A 115 6.76 12.75 -3.64
CA GLN A 115 5.80 13.84 -3.55
C GLN A 115 5.07 13.77 -2.21
N PRO A 116 4.95 14.89 -1.47
CA PRO A 116 4.21 14.90 -0.21
C PRO A 116 2.78 14.36 -0.38
N VAL A 117 2.31 13.62 0.61
CA VAL A 117 0.92 13.16 0.67
C VAL A 117 0.03 14.29 1.19
N SER A 118 -1.04 14.57 0.47
CA SER A 118 -2.07 15.53 0.86
C SER A 118 -3.21 14.84 1.61
N ASP A 119 -3.91 15.58 2.47
CA ASP A 119 -5.07 15.05 3.21
C ASP A 119 -6.16 14.52 2.28
N SER A 120 -6.37 15.14 1.12
CA SER A 120 -7.34 14.69 0.12
C SER A 120 -7.02 13.30 -0.42
N GLU A 121 -5.74 12.96 -0.59
CA GLU A 121 -5.32 11.63 -1.06
C GLU A 121 -5.61 10.54 -0.01
N LEU A 122 -5.63 10.89 1.28
CA LEU A 122 -5.92 9.96 2.37
C LEU A 122 -7.41 9.65 2.55
N THR A 123 -8.31 10.29 1.80
CA THR A 123 -9.76 10.09 1.93
C THR A 123 -10.17 8.61 1.83
N GLY A 124 -9.64 7.90 0.83
CA GLY A 124 -9.93 6.47 0.64
C GLY A 124 -9.36 5.59 1.74
N TYR A 125 -8.15 5.90 2.22
CA TYR A 125 -7.53 5.20 3.35
C TYR A 125 -8.35 5.38 4.64
N ASN A 126 -8.78 6.61 4.94
CA ASN A 126 -9.55 6.91 6.15
C ASN A 126 -10.89 6.16 6.15
N GLN A 127 -11.60 6.13 5.02
CA GLN A 127 -12.83 5.34 4.88
C GLN A 127 -12.58 3.85 5.07
N TRP A 128 -11.51 3.32 4.48
CA TRP A 128 -11.12 1.92 4.70
C TRP A 128 -10.80 1.65 6.17
N LYS A 129 -10.07 2.55 6.85
CA LYS A 129 -9.64 2.38 8.24
C LYS A 129 -10.83 2.26 9.19
N GLU A 130 -11.85 3.12 9.04
CA GLU A 130 -13.09 3.05 9.82
C GLU A 130 -13.81 1.70 9.63
N LEU A 131 -13.86 1.19 8.39
CA LEU A 131 -14.46 -0.11 8.11
C LEU A 131 -13.59 -1.27 8.64
N PHE A 132 -12.28 -1.15 8.57
CA PHE A 132 -11.33 -2.14 9.06
C PHE A 132 -11.42 -2.30 10.58
N GLU A 133 -11.46 -1.20 11.33
CA GLU A 133 -11.60 -1.20 12.79
C GLU A 133 -12.93 -1.80 13.26
N THR A 134 -13.95 -1.79 12.41
CA THR A 134 -15.24 -2.45 12.69
C THR A 134 -15.36 -3.86 12.10
N GLY A 135 -14.27 -4.42 11.58
CA GLY A 135 -14.22 -5.77 10.98
C GLY A 135 -14.98 -5.91 9.65
N LYS A 136 -15.37 -4.79 9.03
CA LYS A 136 -16.15 -4.74 7.78
C LYS A 136 -15.30 -4.62 6.52
N ALA A 137 -14.01 -4.30 6.67
CA ALA A 137 -13.03 -4.31 5.59
C ALA A 137 -11.86 -5.24 5.94
N GLY A 138 -11.27 -5.84 4.91
CA GLY A 138 -10.05 -6.62 5.02
C GLY A 138 -8.86 -5.93 4.34
N VAL A 139 -7.73 -6.62 4.36
CA VAL A 139 -6.50 -6.26 3.65
C VAL A 139 -6.31 -7.21 2.48
N PHE A 140 -5.70 -6.73 1.39
CA PHE A 140 -5.36 -7.56 0.23
C PHE A 140 -3.94 -8.16 0.32
#